data_AF-A0A834HLY6-F1
#
_entry.id   AF-A0A834HLY6-F1
#
_cell.length_a   1.000
_cell.length_b   1.000
_cell.length_c   1.000
_cell.angle_alpha   90.00
_cell.angle_beta   90.00
_cell.angle_gamma   90.00
#
_symmetry.space_group_name_H-M   'P 1'
#
loop_
_entity.id
_entity.type
_entity.pdbx_description
1 polymer ?
#
loop_
_entity_poly.entity_id
_entity_poly.type
_entity_poly.pdbx_seq_one_letter_code
_entity_poly.pdbx_strand_id
1 'polypeptide(L)'
;LLFPGGGTYFNETGGYGEAATYLYKIALEYNNKGIYYPIWGTCLGMQALMYAALNGTKDIRVSCVLRDTALPLNLSSEHRQSRLLSDAPSDVLTILRTENVTYNQHIYCLTAEALSENNLLDDWHILATNTDVNGIEFISAMKHKKFPLHGI
;
A
#
# COMPACT_ATOMS: atom_id res chain seq x y z
N LEU A 1 1.69 -3.14 14.03
CA LEU A 1 0.91 -4.26 13.45
C LEU A 1 1.35 -4.48 12.01
N LEU A 2 1.42 -5.72 11.53
CA LEU A 2 1.79 -6.05 10.16
C LEU A 2 0.66 -6.84 9.48
N PHE A 3 0.23 -6.36 8.31
CA PHE A 3 -0.66 -7.03 7.37
C PHE A 3 0.22 -7.69 6.29
N PRO A 4 0.39 -9.03 6.31
CA PRO A 4 1.30 -9.72 5.41
C PRO A 4 0.75 -9.82 3.98
N GLY A 5 1.63 -10.28 3.08
CA GLY A 5 1.22 -10.76 1.76
C GLY A 5 0.45 -12.08 1.84
N GLY A 6 -0.14 -12.51 0.72
CA GLY A 6 -0.90 -13.74 0.64
C GLY A 6 -1.77 -13.81 -0.61
N GLY A 7 -2.66 -14.79 -0.67
CA GLY A 7 -3.56 -15.02 -1.80
C GLY A 7 -5.01 -15.29 -1.41
N THR A 8 -5.45 -14.81 -0.26
CA THR A 8 -6.83 -15.01 0.24
C THR A 8 -7.78 -13.93 -0.26
N TYR A 9 -9.08 -14.21 -0.22
CA TYR A 9 -10.10 -13.23 -0.56
C TYR A 9 -10.46 -12.32 0.63
N PHE A 10 -10.96 -11.12 0.35
CA PHE A 10 -11.39 -10.20 1.41
C PHE A 10 -12.80 -10.46 1.93
N ASN A 11 -13.64 -11.18 1.17
CA ASN A 11 -15.06 -11.42 1.49
C ASN A 11 -15.31 -12.69 2.32
N GLU A 12 -14.26 -13.32 2.84
CA GLU A 12 -14.38 -14.50 3.69
C GLU A 12 -14.85 -14.11 5.11
N THR A 13 -15.96 -14.72 5.56
CA THR A 13 -16.47 -14.52 6.92
C THR A 13 -15.47 -15.01 7.97
N GLY A 14 -15.15 -14.16 8.94
CA GLY A 14 -14.09 -14.40 9.93
C GLY A 14 -12.67 -14.40 9.33
N GLY A 15 -12.52 -14.01 8.07
CA GLY A 15 -11.28 -14.08 7.32
C GLY A 15 -10.39 -12.84 7.44
N TYR A 16 -9.40 -12.78 6.55
CA TYR A 16 -8.37 -11.75 6.58
C TYR A 16 -8.94 -10.33 6.39
N GLY A 17 -9.91 -10.14 5.50
CA GLY A 17 -10.53 -8.83 5.24
C GLY A 17 -11.28 -8.27 6.45
N GLU A 18 -12.04 -9.10 7.17
CA GLU A 18 -12.73 -8.70 8.40
C GLU A 18 -11.75 -8.35 9.52
N ALA A 19 -10.73 -9.21 9.74
CA ALA A 19 -9.70 -8.97 10.74
C ALA A 19 -8.92 -7.68 10.45
N ALA A 20 -8.50 -7.46 9.20
CA ALA A 20 -7.81 -6.25 8.77
C ALA A 20 -8.68 -5.01 9.00
N THR A 21 -9.97 -5.06 8.65
CA THR A 21 -10.91 -3.95 8.86
C THR A 21 -11.10 -3.62 10.34
N TYR A 22 -11.23 -4.64 11.19
CA TYR A 22 -11.36 -4.45 12.64
C TYR A 22 -10.10 -3.82 13.25
N LEU A 23 -8.92 -4.36 12.93
CA LEU A 23 -7.64 -3.88 13.43
C LEU A 23 -7.29 -2.48 12.90
N TYR A 24 -7.67 -2.16 11.66
CA TYR A 24 -7.54 -0.83 11.09
C TYR A 24 -8.33 0.20 11.91
N LYS A 25 -9.60 -0.09 12.24
CA LYS A 25 -10.43 0.80 13.08
C LYS A 25 -9.81 1.03 14.47
N ILE A 26 -9.27 -0.02 15.09
CA ILE A 26 -8.53 0.11 16.37
C ILE A 26 -7.33 1.03 16.21
N ALA A 27 -6.53 0.85 15.15
CA ALA A 27 -5.38 1.71 14.92
C ALA A 27 -5.79 3.18 14.73
N LEU A 28 -6.87 3.45 13.99
CA LEU A 28 -7.39 4.82 13.86
C LEU A 28 -7.84 5.40 15.20
N GLU A 29 -8.55 4.62 16.02
CA GLU A 29 -8.99 5.04 17.35
C GLU A 29 -7.81 5.43 18.24
N TYR A 30 -6.78 4.58 18.30
CA TYR A 30 -5.60 4.81 19.13
C TYR A 30 -4.82 6.03 18.66
N ASN A 31 -4.58 6.17 17.36
CA ASN A 31 -3.88 7.33 16.83
C ASN A 31 -4.68 8.62 17.03
N ASN A 32 -6.01 8.59 16.96
CA ASN A 32 -6.84 9.77 17.28
C ASN A 32 -6.77 10.17 18.76
N LYS A 33 -6.51 9.23 19.67
CA LYS A 33 -6.21 9.50 21.09
C LYS A 33 -4.76 9.95 21.33
N GLY A 34 -3.97 10.15 20.28
CA GLY A 34 -2.55 10.49 20.37
C GLY A 34 -1.64 9.31 20.75
N ILE A 35 -2.17 8.08 20.74
CA ILE A 35 -1.40 6.87 21.01
C ILE A 35 -0.85 6.34 19.68
N TYR A 36 0.47 6.35 19.53
CA TYR A 36 1.13 5.90 18.31
C TYR A 36 0.85 4.41 18.04
N TYR A 37 0.09 4.11 16.99
CA TYR A 37 -0.26 2.73 16.62
C TYR A 37 -0.05 2.50 15.11
N PRO A 38 1.10 1.95 14.68
CA PRO A 38 1.42 1.81 13.27
C PRO A 38 0.85 0.53 12.64
N ILE A 39 0.47 0.63 11.37
CA ILE A 39 0.19 -0.53 10.51
C ILE A 39 1.13 -0.50 9.30
N TRP A 40 1.72 -1.65 9.01
CA TRP A 40 2.49 -1.91 7.80
C TRP A 40 1.78 -2.97 6.96
N GLY A 41 1.44 -2.66 5.71
CA GLY A 41 0.86 -3.60 4.75
C GLY A 41 1.88 -3.97 3.68
N THR A 42 2.03 -5.27 3.40
CA THR A 42 2.88 -5.78 2.32
C THR A 42 2.08 -6.60 1.32
N CYS A 43 2.17 -6.29 0.02
CA CYS A 43 1.46 -6.99 -1.06
C CYS A 43 -0.05 -7.04 -0.79
N LEU A 44 -0.63 -8.21 -0.52
CA LEU A 44 -2.04 -8.35 -0.10
C LEU A 44 -2.39 -7.47 1.11
N GLY A 45 -1.43 -7.24 2.02
CA GLY A 45 -1.63 -6.35 3.16
C GLY A 45 -1.80 -4.88 2.79
N MET A 46 -1.11 -4.39 1.75
CA MET A 46 -1.35 -3.04 1.22
C MET A 46 -2.76 -2.95 0.64
N GLN A 47 -3.18 -3.98 -0.09
CA GLN A 47 -4.54 -4.06 -0.63
C GLN A 47 -5.60 -4.11 0.48
N ALA A 48 -5.32 -4.85 1.55
CA ALA A 48 -6.19 -4.95 2.72
C ALA A 48 -6.35 -3.61 3.47
N LEU A 49 -5.32 -2.74 3.46
CA LEU A 49 -5.44 -1.39 4.00
C LEU A 49 -6.50 -0.58 3.24
N MET A 50 -6.55 -0.66 1.90
CA MET A 50 -7.56 0.04 1.11
C MET A 50 -8.95 -0.54 1.31
N TYR A 51 -9.06 -1.87 1.36
CA TYR A 51 -10.32 -2.55 1.70
C TYR A 51 -10.84 -2.11 3.06
N ALA A 52 -9.97 -2.07 4.07
CA ALA A 52 -10.29 -1.62 5.42
C ALA A 52 -10.66 -0.13 5.50
N ALA A 53 -9.98 0.73 4.75
CA ALA A 53 -10.30 2.15 4.62
C ALA A 53 -11.70 2.37 4.02
N LEU A 54 -12.16 1.45 3.17
CA LEU A 54 -13.52 1.38 2.64
C LEU A 54 -14.47 0.55 3.51
N ASN A 55 -14.20 0.48 4.82
CA ASN A 55 -15.00 -0.22 5.82
C ASN A 55 -15.23 -1.72 5.54
N GLY A 56 -14.35 -2.35 4.76
CA GLY A 56 -14.48 -3.75 4.39
C GLY A 56 -15.68 -4.01 3.46
N THR A 57 -16.04 -3.05 2.60
CA THR A 57 -17.24 -3.16 1.76
C THR A 57 -16.94 -3.31 0.27
N LYS A 58 -15.79 -2.83 -0.19
CA LYS A 58 -15.47 -2.75 -1.62
C LYS A 58 -14.02 -3.13 -1.88
N ASP A 59 -13.85 -4.12 -2.75
CA ASP A 59 -12.55 -4.46 -3.35
C ASP A 59 -12.33 -3.58 -4.59
N ILE A 60 -11.24 -2.81 -4.58
CA ILE A 60 -10.89 -1.86 -5.65
C ILE A 60 -9.66 -2.30 -6.44
N ARG A 61 -9.20 -3.53 -6.23
CA ARG A 61 -8.05 -4.07 -6.95
C ARG A 61 -8.37 -4.22 -8.42
N VAL A 62 -7.41 -3.83 -9.26
CA VAL A 62 -7.46 -4.09 -10.70
C VAL A 62 -6.57 -5.27 -11.04
N SER A 63 -6.90 -5.97 -12.11
CA SER A 63 -6.04 -7.05 -12.64
C SER A 63 -4.74 -6.46 -13.15
N CYS A 64 -3.62 -7.00 -12.71
CA CYS A 64 -2.29 -6.78 -13.25
C CYS A 64 -1.53 -8.10 -13.20
N VAL A 65 -0.40 -8.25 -13.89
CA VAL A 65 0.34 -9.53 -13.85
C VAL A 65 1.81 -9.30 -13.61
N LEU A 66 2.24 -9.54 -12.37
CA LEU A 66 3.65 -9.56 -11.97
C LEU A 66 3.96 -10.92 -11.33
N ARG A 67 4.77 -11.72 -12.03
CA ARG A 67 5.20 -13.05 -11.58
C ARG A 67 6.71 -13.07 -11.60
N ASP A 68 7.31 -13.26 -10.44
CA ASP A 68 8.75 -13.36 -10.24
C ASP A 68 9.50 -12.18 -10.85
N THR A 69 8.99 -10.96 -10.60
CA THR A 69 9.46 -9.75 -11.28
C THR A 69 10.14 -8.81 -10.30
N ALA A 70 11.42 -8.51 -10.54
CA ALA A 70 12.14 -7.48 -9.80
C ALA A 70 12.09 -6.15 -10.56
N LEU A 71 11.71 -5.05 -9.88
CA LEU A 71 11.55 -3.72 -10.47
C LEU A 71 12.29 -2.65 -9.65
N PRO A 72 12.72 -1.54 -10.28
CA PRO A 72 13.05 -0.32 -9.56
C PRO A 72 11.76 0.35 -9.06
N LEU A 73 11.84 1.50 -8.41
CA LEU A 73 10.70 2.30 -7.97
C LEU A 73 10.69 3.65 -8.68
N ASN A 74 9.57 4.00 -9.30
CA ASN A 74 9.33 5.36 -9.76
C ASN A 74 8.89 6.21 -8.56
N LEU A 75 9.85 6.75 -7.80
CA LEU A 75 9.55 7.56 -6.62
C LEU A 75 8.86 8.88 -7.01
N SER A 76 7.71 9.15 -6.38
CA SER A 76 6.99 10.42 -6.52
C SER A 76 7.75 11.56 -5.85
N SER A 77 7.38 12.83 -6.03
CA SER A 77 8.04 13.93 -5.32
C SER A 77 7.84 13.86 -3.79
N GLU A 78 6.74 13.22 -3.38
CA GLU A 78 6.22 13.11 -2.03
C GLU A 78 7.00 12.12 -1.16
N HIS A 79 7.85 11.26 -1.74
CA HIS A 79 8.71 10.35 -0.96
C HIS A 79 9.57 11.10 0.07
N ARG A 80 10.03 12.31 -0.26
CA ARG A 80 10.86 13.15 0.61
C ARG A 80 10.12 13.63 1.86
N GLN A 81 8.79 13.68 1.82
CA GLN A 81 7.93 14.05 2.95
C GLN A 81 7.41 12.83 3.72
N SER A 82 7.79 11.62 3.30
CA SER A 82 7.40 10.39 3.98
C SER A 82 8.42 10.04 5.05
N ARG A 83 7.97 9.72 6.28
CA ARG A 83 8.85 9.12 7.30
C ARG A 83 9.44 7.77 6.87
N LEU A 84 8.90 7.17 5.81
CA LEU A 84 9.34 5.90 5.26
C LEU A 84 10.63 6.04 4.44
N LEU A 85 10.72 7.08 3.60
CA LEU A 85 11.81 7.27 2.64
C LEU A 85 12.60 8.58 2.83
N SER A 86 12.17 9.48 3.72
CA SER A 86 12.87 10.76 3.95
C SER A 86 14.28 10.57 4.50
N ASP A 87 14.44 9.57 5.37
CA ASP A 87 15.68 9.33 6.12
C ASP A 87 16.56 8.26 5.43
N ALA A 88 16.12 7.78 4.27
CA ALA A 88 16.87 6.81 3.49
C ALA A 88 18.16 7.44 2.93
N PRO A 89 19.32 6.78 3.07
CA PRO A 89 20.57 7.22 2.47
C PRO A 89 20.45 7.46 0.95
N SER A 90 21.20 8.42 0.42
CA SER A 90 21.10 8.81 -0.99
C SER A 90 21.50 7.71 -1.97
N ASP A 91 22.43 6.85 -1.57
CA ASP A 91 22.82 5.64 -2.30
C ASP A 91 21.69 4.61 -2.31
N VAL A 92 21.02 4.38 -1.18
CA VAL A 92 19.83 3.52 -1.12
C VAL A 92 18.70 4.06 -2.01
N LEU A 93 18.45 5.38 -1.97
CA LEU A 93 17.45 6.00 -2.86
C LEU A 93 17.84 5.88 -4.34
N THR A 94 19.14 5.92 -4.66
CA THR A 94 19.63 5.69 -6.03
C THR A 94 19.34 4.25 -6.44
N ILE A 95 19.75 3.27 -5.63
CA ILE A 95 19.50 1.84 -5.88
C ILE A 95 18.02 1.57 -6.09
N LEU A 96 17.15 2.08 -5.21
CA LEU A 96 15.71 1.92 -5.33
C LEU A 96 15.15 2.49 -6.64
N ARG A 97 15.75 3.54 -7.20
CA ARG A 97 15.28 4.17 -8.46
C ARG A 97 15.84 3.54 -9.72
N THR A 98 17.03 2.97 -9.66
CA THR A 98 17.78 2.58 -10.87
C THR A 98 18.00 1.08 -10.99
N GLU A 99 17.86 0.32 -9.91
CA GLU A 99 18.13 -1.11 -9.89
C GLU A 99 16.86 -1.92 -9.63
N ASN A 100 16.78 -3.11 -10.22
CA ASN A 100 15.65 -4.02 -10.06
C ASN A 100 15.73 -4.74 -8.70
N VAL A 101 15.42 -4.02 -7.62
CA VAL A 101 15.60 -4.48 -6.23
C VAL A 101 14.29 -4.73 -5.49
N THR A 102 13.14 -4.41 -6.06
CA THR A 102 11.82 -4.64 -5.43
C THR A 102 11.12 -5.83 -6.05
N TYR A 103 10.87 -6.86 -5.24
CA TYR A 103 10.28 -8.12 -5.69
C TYR A 103 8.76 -8.04 -5.77
N ASN A 104 8.20 -8.38 -6.92
CA ASN A 104 6.77 -8.37 -7.20
C ASN A 104 6.27 -9.78 -7.55
N GLN A 105 5.31 -10.26 -6.75
CA GLN A 105 4.61 -11.53 -6.93
C GLN A 105 3.13 -11.32 -6.61
N HIS A 106 2.39 -10.73 -7.55
CA HIS A 106 0.97 -10.42 -7.38
C HIS A 106 0.24 -10.32 -8.72
N ILE A 107 -1.05 -10.64 -8.72
CA ILE A 107 -1.93 -10.59 -9.89
C ILE A 107 -3.01 -9.50 -9.79
N TYR A 108 -2.87 -8.65 -8.78
CA TYR A 108 -3.80 -7.58 -8.46
C TYR A 108 -3.02 -6.37 -7.99
N CYS A 109 -3.42 -5.20 -8.48
CA CYS A 109 -2.76 -3.93 -8.23
C CYS A 109 -3.74 -2.90 -7.71
N LEU A 110 -3.21 -1.81 -7.15
CA LEU A 110 -3.94 -0.58 -6.86
C LEU A 110 -3.46 0.51 -7.81
N THR A 111 -4.37 1.28 -8.39
CA THR A 111 -4.05 2.39 -9.30
C THR A 111 -4.44 3.72 -8.67
N ALA A 112 -3.79 4.81 -9.10
CA ALA A 112 -4.17 6.15 -8.66
C ALA A 112 -5.64 6.46 -9.01
N GLU A 113 -6.11 6.02 -10.17
CA GLU A 113 -7.50 6.11 -10.61
C GLU A 113 -8.45 5.42 -9.63
N ALA A 114 -8.20 4.14 -9.29
CA ALA A 114 -9.03 3.39 -8.35
C ALA A 114 -9.09 4.04 -6.97
N LEU A 115 -7.98 4.61 -6.47
CA LEU A 115 -8.00 5.35 -5.20
C LEU A 115 -8.76 6.67 -5.32
N SER A 116 -8.61 7.39 -6.42
CA SER A 116 -9.29 8.66 -6.69
C SER A 116 -10.81 8.49 -6.75
N GLU A 117 -11.30 7.51 -7.51
CA GLU A 117 -12.73 7.19 -7.65
C GLU A 117 -13.40 6.79 -6.33
N ASN A 118 -12.61 6.39 -5.34
CA ASN A 118 -13.06 5.98 -4.01
C ASN A 118 -12.68 6.98 -2.92
N ASN A 119 -12.26 8.20 -3.28
CA ASN A 119 -11.86 9.29 -2.38
C ASN A 119 -10.74 8.93 -1.38
N LEU A 120 -9.93 7.91 -1.68
CA LEU A 120 -8.84 7.48 -0.80
C LEU A 120 -7.62 8.40 -0.91
N LEU A 121 -7.48 9.15 -2.01
CA LEU A 121 -6.40 10.12 -2.16
C LEU A 121 -6.52 11.33 -1.24
N ASP A 122 -7.66 11.53 -0.56
CA ASP A 122 -7.80 12.55 0.49
C ASP A 122 -6.98 12.18 1.73
N ASP A 123 -6.89 10.89 2.05
CA ASP A 123 -6.24 10.34 3.24
C ASP A 123 -4.89 9.67 2.98
N TRP A 124 -4.54 9.42 1.72
CA TRP A 124 -3.31 8.72 1.35
C TRP A 124 -2.43 9.50 0.37
N HIS A 125 -1.12 9.36 0.51
CA HIS A 125 -0.10 9.83 -0.43
C HIS A 125 0.55 8.65 -1.13
N ILE A 126 0.64 8.73 -2.46
CA ILE A 126 1.42 7.80 -3.28
C ILE A 126 2.90 8.20 -3.20
N LEU A 127 3.76 7.25 -2.86
CA LEU A 127 5.19 7.44 -2.69
C LEU A 127 6.01 6.86 -3.85
N ALA A 128 5.52 5.79 -4.46
CA ALA A 128 6.15 5.18 -5.62
C ALA A 128 5.10 4.48 -6.50
N THR A 129 5.38 4.45 -7.80
CA THR A 129 4.64 3.66 -8.78
C THR A 129 5.56 2.72 -9.55
N ASN A 130 4.95 1.78 -10.27
CA ASN A 130 5.57 0.95 -11.28
C ASN A 130 4.59 0.71 -12.42
N THR A 131 5.06 0.10 -13.50
CA THR A 131 4.24 -0.29 -14.65
C THR A 131 4.37 -1.79 -14.87
N ASP A 132 3.24 -2.48 -15.03
CA ASP A 132 3.25 -3.90 -15.35
C ASP A 132 3.59 -4.17 -16.84
N VAL A 133 3.69 -5.44 -17.21
CA VAL A 133 4.03 -5.85 -18.59
C VAL A 133 2.99 -5.44 -19.64
N ASN A 134 1.78 -5.06 -19.22
CA ASN A 134 0.69 -4.64 -20.10
C ASN A 134 0.53 -3.11 -20.14
N GLY A 135 1.42 -2.35 -19.47
CA GLY A 135 1.36 -0.90 -19.44
C GLY A 135 0.47 -0.32 -18.34
N ILE A 136 -0.01 -1.13 -17.40
CA ILE A 136 -0.82 -0.65 -16.26
C ILE A 136 0.12 -0.02 -15.25
N GLU A 137 -0.01 1.28 -15.03
CA GLU A 137 0.65 1.95 -13.91
C GLU A 137 -0.07 1.63 -12.59
N PHE A 138 0.69 1.17 -11.60
CA PHE A 138 0.20 0.81 -10.29
C PHE A 138 1.03 1.42 -9.17
N ILE A 139 0.43 1.53 -7.99
CA ILE A 139 1.03 2.04 -6.76
C ILE A 139 1.88 0.92 -6.14
N SER A 140 3.16 1.19 -5.91
CA SER A 140 4.11 0.27 -5.27
C SER A 140 4.47 0.68 -3.84
N ALA A 141 4.19 1.93 -3.47
CA ALA A 141 4.33 2.39 -2.09
C ALA A 141 3.39 3.57 -1.82
N MET A 142 2.77 3.59 -0.65
CA MET A 142 1.91 4.67 -0.18
C MET A 142 1.92 4.81 1.34
N LYS A 143 1.54 5.99 1.83
CA LYS A 143 1.36 6.26 3.27
C LYS A 143 0.06 6.99 3.54
N HIS A 144 -0.47 6.82 4.73
CA HIS A 144 -1.55 7.67 5.20
C HIS A 144 -1.02 9.09 5.52
N LYS A 145 -1.80 10.14 5.24
CA LYS A 145 -1.38 11.55 5.44
C LYS A 145 -1.21 11.90 6.92
N LYS A 146 -2.20 11.51 7.74
CA LYS A 146 -2.27 11.77 9.18
C LYS A 146 -1.66 10.66 10.07
N PHE A 147 -1.97 9.40 9.79
CA PHE A 147 -1.65 8.28 10.69
C PHE A 147 -0.41 7.49 10.23
N PRO A 148 0.27 6.77 11.14
CA PRO A 148 1.48 5.99 10.83
C PRO A 148 1.14 4.66 10.12
N LEU A 149 0.44 4.74 8.99
CA LEU A 149 0.03 3.59 8.18
C LEU A 149 0.79 3.62 6.84
N HIS A 150 1.37 2.50 6.47
CA HIS A 150 2.22 2.35 5.29
C HIS A 150 1.82 1.11 4.50
N GLY A 151 1.77 1.22 3.18
CA GLY A 151 1.50 0.12 2.26
C GLY A 151 2.58 0.02 1.20
N ILE A 152 3.10 -1.19 0.99
CA ILE A 152 4.10 -1.55 -0.02
C ILE A 152 3.62 -2.82 -0.74
#